data_AF-A0A1J5Q079-F1
#
_entry.id   AF-A0A1J5Q079-F1
#
_cell.length_a   1.000
_cell.length_b   1.000
_cell.length_c   1.000
_cell.angle_alpha   90.00
_cell.angle_beta   90.00
_cell.angle_gamma   90.00
#
_symmetry.space_group_name_H-M   'P 1'
#
loop_
_entity.id
_entity.type
_entity.pdbx_description
1 polymer ?
#
loop_
_entity_poly.entity_id
_entity_poly.type
_entity_poly.pdbx_seq_one_letter_code
_entity_poly.pdbx_strand_id
1 'polypeptide(L)'
;MHFTLKTDPLKREDLDEFVRCYHPENRHDRKPTWSADNPDGRWCAYDYEELINRDKASLDIFWLRDDSLSDSDNLPAPEVIAAEIVDDLEAALEQFRLIASDLAEPELSLADDRR
;
A
#
# COMPACT_ATOMS: atom_id res chain seq x y z
N MET A 1 -1.74 9.69 -6.96
CA MET A 1 -2.96 10.26 -7.60
C MET A 1 -3.98 9.15 -7.61
N HIS A 2 -5.16 9.36 -7.02
CA HIS A 2 -6.20 8.33 -6.91
C HIS A 2 -7.55 8.91 -7.32
N PHE A 3 -7.92 8.71 -8.58
CA PHE A 3 -9.17 9.22 -9.13
C PHE A 3 -10.28 8.17 -8.98
N THR A 4 -11.46 8.60 -8.58
CA THR A 4 -12.66 7.76 -8.53
C THR A 4 -13.81 8.44 -9.27
N LEU A 5 -14.73 7.66 -9.83
CA LEU A 5 -15.82 8.24 -10.62
C LEU A 5 -16.74 9.17 -9.83
N LYS A 6 -16.85 8.99 -8.51
CA LYS A 6 -17.86 9.67 -7.68
C LYS A 6 -17.27 10.67 -6.69
N THR A 7 -16.16 10.35 -6.05
CA THR A 7 -15.59 11.18 -4.97
C THR A 7 -14.43 12.04 -5.44
N ASP A 8 -13.70 11.62 -6.48
CA ASP A 8 -12.60 12.38 -7.06
C ASP A 8 -12.45 12.14 -8.57
N PRO A 9 -13.39 12.67 -9.40
CA PRO A 9 -13.37 12.42 -10.84
C PRO A 9 -12.21 13.17 -11.50
N LEU A 10 -11.55 12.51 -12.46
CA LEU A 10 -10.48 13.11 -13.28
C LEU A 10 -10.98 14.36 -14.00
N LYS A 11 -10.27 15.47 -13.84
CA LYS A 11 -10.54 16.75 -14.49
C LYS A 11 -9.49 17.04 -15.54
N ARG A 12 -9.79 18.02 -16.41
CA ARG A 12 -8.83 18.46 -17.43
C ARG A 12 -7.55 19.01 -16.80
N GLU A 13 -7.67 19.71 -15.68
CA GLU A 13 -6.55 20.35 -14.96
C GLU A 13 -5.52 19.32 -14.47
N ASP A 14 -5.95 18.10 -14.11
CA ASP A 14 -5.07 17.01 -13.70
C ASP A 14 -4.11 16.55 -14.82
N LEU A 15 -4.46 16.86 -16.09
CA LEU A 15 -3.66 16.53 -17.27
C LEU A 15 -2.79 17.70 -17.75
N ASP A 16 -2.85 18.87 -17.10
CA ASP A 16 -2.09 20.06 -17.56
C ASP A 16 -0.57 19.85 -17.48
N GLU A 17 -0.10 19.17 -16.43
CA GLU A 17 1.31 18.82 -16.32
C GLU A 17 1.76 17.87 -17.43
N PHE A 18 0.93 16.87 -17.75
CA PHE A 18 1.19 15.95 -18.86
C PHE A 18 1.30 16.72 -20.19
N VAL A 19 0.34 17.61 -20.49
CA VAL A 19 0.34 18.39 -21.73
C VAL A 19 1.57 19.29 -21.82
N ARG A 20 1.96 19.92 -20.70
CA ARG A 20 3.17 20.74 -20.61
C ARG A 20 4.43 19.92 -20.87
N CYS A 21 4.56 18.74 -20.26
CA CYS A 21 5.72 17.86 -20.45
C CYS A 21 5.76 17.22 -21.85
N TYR A 22 4.60 16.94 -22.44
CA TYR A 22 4.48 16.43 -23.80
C TYR A 22 5.01 17.43 -24.84
N HIS A 23 4.84 18.73 -24.57
CA HIS A 23 5.35 19.84 -25.38
C HIS A 23 5.01 19.68 -26.89
N PRO A 24 3.71 19.77 -27.26
CA PRO A 24 3.23 19.38 -28.59
C PRO A 24 3.84 20.21 -29.73
N GLU A 25 4.24 21.46 -29.46
CA GLU A 25 4.85 22.36 -30.43
C GLU A 25 6.26 21.93 -30.84
N ASN A 26 7.02 21.32 -29.92
CA ASN A 26 8.34 20.77 -30.22
C ASN A 26 8.68 19.57 -29.33
N ARG A 27 8.51 18.36 -29.85
CA ARG A 27 8.81 17.11 -29.15
C ARG A 27 10.28 16.90 -28.80
N HIS A 28 11.19 17.60 -29.47
CA HIS A 28 12.63 17.43 -29.28
C HIS A 28 13.14 18.20 -28.06
N ASP A 29 12.40 19.21 -27.60
CA ASP A 29 12.75 20.03 -26.44
C ASP A 29 12.09 19.54 -25.13
N ARG A 30 11.53 18.33 -25.15
CA ARG A 30 10.93 17.74 -23.94
C ARG A 30 11.99 17.57 -22.86
N LYS A 31 11.65 18.01 -21.65
CA LYS A 31 12.52 17.88 -20.48
C LYS A 31 11.92 16.87 -19.52
N PRO A 32 12.66 15.82 -19.14
CA PRO A 32 12.21 14.92 -18.08
C PRO A 32 12.10 15.67 -16.76
N THR A 33 11.05 15.34 -16.02
CA THR A 33 10.92 15.76 -14.62
C THR A 33 11.64 14.80 -13.69
N TRP A 34 11.83 13.56 -14.12
CA TRP A 34 12.62 12.55 -13.41
C TRP A 34 14.13 12.78 -13.59
N SER A 35 14.87 12.66 -12.50
CA SER A 35 16.34 12.59 -12.49
C SER A 35 16.80 11.84 -11.23
N ALA A 36 18.09 11.49 -11.14
CA ALA A 36 18.65 10.89 -9.93
C ALA A 36 18.45 11.78 -8.68
N ASP A 37 18.43 13.11 -8.87
CA ASP A 37 18.18 14.09 -7.80
C ASP A 37 16.68 14.36 -7.57
N ASN A 38 15.80 13.90 -8.48
CA ASN A 38 14.34 14.00 -8.38
C ASN A 38 13.69 12.67 -8.79
N PRO A 39 13.79 11.62 -7.95
CA PRO A 39 13.30 10.28 -8.27
C PRO A 39 11.77 10.21 -8.40
N ASP A 40 11.04 11.20 -7.87
CA ASP A 40 9.58 11.28 -7.87
C ASP A 40 9.00 11.90 -9.15
N GLY A 41 9.86 12.29 -10.10
CA GLY A 41 9.42 12.85 -11.38
C GLY A 41 8.56 11.86 -12.17
N ARG A 42 7.37 12.32 -12.59
CA ARG A 42 6.40 11.51 -13.37
C ARG A 42 6.66 11.47 -14.88
N TRP A 43 7.68 12.19 -15.36
CA TRP A 43 8.10 12.17 -16.76
C TRP A 43 9.56 11.73 -16.87
N CYS A 44 9.76 10.49 -17.30
CA CYS A 44 11.08 9.89 -17.50
C CYS A 44 11.30 9.57 -18.98
N ALA A 45 12.54 9.75 -19.45
CA ALA A 45 12.97 9.41 -20.81
C ALA A 45 13.84 8.16 -20.75
N TYR A 46 13.66 7.27 -21.73
CA TYR A 46 14.45 6.05 -21.91
C TYR A 46 15.03 6.03 -23.31
N ASP A 47 16.30 5.65 -23.41
CA ASP A 47 16.98 5.49 -24.68
C ASP A 47 16.64 4.14 -25.33
N TYR A 48 16.83 4.05 -26.65
CA TYR A 48 16.51 2.85 -27.42
C TYR A 48 17.23 1.60 -26.88
N GLU A 49 18.52 1.75 -26.54
CA GLU A 49 19.33 0.64 -26.01
C GLU A 49 18.80 0.13 -24.67
N GLU A 50 18.30 1.02 -23.81
CA GLU A 50 17.69 0.63 -22.54
C GLU A 50 16.41 -0.16 -22.76
N LEU A 51 15.60 0.22 -23.75
CA LEU A 51 14.34 -0.45 -24.05
C LEU A 51 14.55 -1.83 -24.69
N ILE A 52 15.47 -1.95 -25.66
CA ILE A 52 15.68 -3.20 -26.40
C ILE A 52 16.36 -4.28 -25.56
N ASN A 53 17.17 -3.88 -24.58
CA ASN A 53 17.88 -4.79 -23.69
C ASN A 53 16.99 -5.35 -22.55
N ARG A 54 15.76 -4.87 -22.41
CA ARG A 54 14.78 -5.42 -21.45
C ARG A 54 14.31 -6.79 -21.91
N ASP A 55 13.86 -7.60 -20.95
CA ASP A 55 13.20 -8.87 -21.27
C ASP A 55 12.04 -8.63 -22.24
N LYS A 56 12.11 -9.30 -23.39
CA LYS A 56 11.13 -9.21 -24.49
C LYS A 56 10.88 -7.78 -25.00
N ALA A 57 11.83 -6.86 -24.79
CA ALA A 57 11.65 -5.44 -25.09
C ALA A 57 10.35 -4.85 -24.47
N SER A 58 10.02 -5.28 -23.25
CA SER A 58 8.79 -4.88 -22.57
C SER A 58 8.73 -3.37 -22.31
N LEU A 59 7.63 -2.74 -22.74
CA LEU A 59 7.29 -1.33 -22.47
C LEU A 59 6.47 -1.14 -21.19
N ASP A 60 6.23 -2.22 -20.45
CA ASP A 60 5.63 -2.14 -19.11
C ASP A 60 6.70 -1.63 -18.13
N ILE A 61 6.77 -0.31 -17.99
CA ILE A 61 7.85 0.40 -17.28
C ILE A 61 7.26 1.27 -16.18
N PHE A 62 7.67 0.99 -14.96
CA PHE A 62 7.38 1.79 -13.78
C PHE A 62 8.67 2.02 -12.99
N TRP A 63 8.87 3.25 -12.52
CA TRP A 63 10.00 3.63 -11.68
C TRP A 63 9.56 4.30 -10.37
N LEU A 64 8.32 4.81 -10.33
CA LEU A 64 7.72 5.34 -9.12
C LEU A 64 7.20 4.17 -8.30
N ARG A 65 7.55 4.17 -7.01
CA ARG A 65 6.87 3.33 -6.03
C ARG A 65 5.66 4.09 -5.49
N ASP A 66 4.59 3.36 -5.21
CA ASP A 66 3.43 3.92 -4.55
C ASP A 66 3.58 3.72 -3.04
N ASP A 67 3.90 4.80 -2.33
CA ASP A 67 4.11 4.78 -0.87
C ASP A 67 2.84 4.38 -0.10
N SER A 68 1.65 4.44 -0.73
CA SER A 68 0.41 3.98 -0.10
C SER A 68 0.26 2.46 -0.02
N LEU A 69 1.13 1.72 -0.73
CA LEU A 69 1.17 0.25 -0.74
C LEU A 69 2.39 -0.30 0.01
N SER A 70 3.29 0.55 0.50
CA SER A 70 4.51 0.15 1.22
C SER A 70 4.35 0.32 2.73
N ASP A 71 3.39 -0.38 3.34
CA ASP A 71 3.36 -0.56 4.80
C ASP A 71 4.63 -1.25 5.32
N SER A 72 5.37 -1.96 4.46
CA SER A 72 6.61 -2.65 4.82
C SER A 72 7.80 -1.73 5.10
N ASP A 73 7.84 -0.55 4.47
CA ASP A 73 8.99 0.36 4.55
C ASP A 73 8.88 1.32 5.75
N ASN A 74 7.70 1.35 6.39
CA ASN A 74 7.41 2.16 7.58
C ASN A 74 7.17 1.30 8.83
N LEU A 75 7.56 0.02 8.78
CA LEU A 75 7.46 -0.87 9.94
C LEU A 75 8.37 -0.37 11.07
N PRO A 76 7.90 -0.36 12.32
CA PRO A 76 8.76 -0.09 13.46
C PRO A 76 9.85 -1.16 13.58
N ALA A 77 10.86 -0.92 14.42
CA ALA A 77 11.98 -1.86 14.57
C ALA A 77 11.47 -3.29 14.88
N PRO A 78 12.16 -4.35 14.43
CA PRO A 78 11.71 -5.73 14.61
C PRO A 78 11.38 -6.10 16.05
N GLU A 79 12.08 -5.49 17.01
CA GLU A 79 11.85 -5.68 18.44
C GLU A 79 10.51 -5.11 18.90
N VAL A 80 10.06 -4.00 18.31
CA VAL A 80 8.75 -3.40 18.60
C VAL A 80 7.64 -4.29 18.05
N ILE A 81 7.79 -4.77 16.81
CA ILE A 81 6.82 -5.68 16.18
C ILE A 81 6.71 -6.98 16.98
N ALA A 82 7.84 -7.54 17.41
CA ALA A 82 7.85 -8.77 18.20
C ALA A 82 7.14 -8.58 19.56
N ALA A 83 7.32 -7.42 20.21
CA ALA A 83 6.64 -7.10 21.46
C ALA A 83 5.12 -6.96 21.25
N GLU A 84 4.69 -6.22 20.22
CA GLU A 84 3.27 -6.04 19.87
C GLU A 84 2.58 -7.38 19.56
N ILE A 85 3.25 -8.27 18.81
CA ILE A 85 2.71 -9.61 18.52
C ILE A 85 2.52 -10.43 19.80
N VAL A 86 3.47 -10.36 20.74
CA VAL A 86 3.36 -11.09 22.01
C VAL A 86 2.20 -10.56 22.83
N ASP A 87 2.07 -9.24 22.97
CA ASP A 87 1.00 -8.60 23.73
C ASP A 87 -0.39 -8.95 23.15
N ASP A 88 -0.53 -8.88 21.82
CA ASP A 88 -1.78 -9.24 21.13
C ASP A 88 -2.15 -10.72 21.33
N LEU A 89 -1.16 -11.62 21.25
CA LEU A 89 -1.37 -13.05 21.47
C LEU A 89 -1.75 -13.36 22.93
N GLU A 90 -1.15 -12.67 23.90
CA GLU A 90 -1.50 -12.80 25.31
C GLU A 90 -2.92 -12.35 25.58
N ALA A 91 -3.32 -11.19 25.05
CA ALA A 91 -4.69 -10.68 25.15
C ALA A 91 -5.70 -11.65 24.52
N ALA A 92 -5.41 -12.17 23.32
CA ALA A 92 -6.25 -13.16 22.66
C ALA A 92 -6.37 -14.47 23.47
N LEU A 93 -5.27 -14.95 24.05
CA LEU A 93 -5.25 -16.12 24.91
C LEU A 93 -6.08 -15.92 26.18
N GLU A 94 -6.02 -14.74 26.79
CA GLU A 94 -6.83 -14.40 27.96
C GLU A 94 -8.33 -14.40 27.62
N GLN A 95 -8.70 -13.81 26.47
CA GLN A 95 -10.08 -13.87 25.98
C GLN A 95 -10.56 -15.30 25.77
N PHE A 96 -9.75 -16.16 25.16
CA PHE A 96 -10.11 -17.57 24.97
C PHE A 96 -10.23 -18.33 26.29
N ARG A 97 -9.42 -18.01 27.30
CA ARG A 97 -9.54 -18.62 28.63
C ARG A 97 -10.84 -18.23 29.32
N LEU A 98 -11.26 -16.96 29.23
CA LEU A 98 -12.53 -16.49 29.77
C LEU A 98 -13.72 -17.19 29.10
N ILE A 99 -13.69 -17.27 27.77
CA ILE A 99 -14.71 -18.01 27.01
C ILE A 99 -14.72 -19.48 27.45
N ALA A 100 -13.55 -20.11 27.56
CA ALA A 100 -13.46 -21.50 27.99
C ALA A 100 -13.96 -21.73 29.42
N SER A 101 -13.75 -20.79 30.36
CA SER A 101 -14.31 -20.89 31.71
C SER A 101 -15.83 -20.75 31.72
N ASP A 102 -16.37 -19.79 30.97
CA ASP A 102 -17.82 -19.58 30.86
C ASP A 102 -18.53 -20.80 30.26
N LEU A 103 -17.90 -21.46 29.27
CA LEU A 103 -18.41 -22.69 28.66
C LEU A 103 -18.19 -23.94 29.52
N ALA A 104 -17.23 -23.91 30.46
CA ALA A 104 -16.89 -25.05 31.30
C ALA A 104 -17.74 -25.12 32.59
N GLU A 105 -18.50 -24.09 32.94
CA GLU A 105 -19.51 -24.18 33.99
C GLU A 105 -20.70 -25.05 33.52
N PRO A 106 -20.85 -26.30 34.01
CA PRO A 106 -22.02 -27.09 33.70
C PRO A 106 -23.13 -26.70 34.67
N GLU A 107 -24.25 -26.22 34.17
CA GLU A 107 -25.63 -26.62 34.52
C GLU A 107 -25.94 -27.06 35.99
N LEU A 108 -25.29 -26.49 37.01
CA LEU A 108 -25.45 -26.90 38.42
C LEU A 108 -26.61 -26.19 39.14
N SER A 109 -27.45 -25.45 38.41
CA SER A 109 -28.57 -24.68 38.96
C SER A 109 -29.94 -25.39 38.85
N LEU A 110 -30.05 -26.56 38.21
CA LEU A 110 -31.37 -27.17 37.95
C LEU A 110 -31.74 -28.37 38.85
N ALA A 111 -30.92 -28.71 39.85
CA ALA A 111 -31.16 -29.89 40.69
C ALA A 111 -31.75 -29.61 42.09
N ASP A 112 -31.83 -28.36 42.55
CA ASP A 112 -32.21 -28.06 43.95
C ASP A 112 -33.69 -27.66 44.17
N ASP A 113 -34.55 -27.71 43.16
CA ASP A 113 -35.96 -27.27 43.28
C ASP A 113 -36.99 -28.42 43.21
N ARG A 114 -36.72 -29.54 43.90
CA ARG A 114 -37.73 -30.56 44.22
C ARG A 114 -37.56 -31.07 45.65
N ARG A 115 -38.08 -30.31 46.61
CA ARG A 115 -38.44 -30.82 47.94
C ARG A 115 -39.81 -30.33 48.38
#